data_AF-A0A367B6Q3-F1
#
_entry.id   AF-A0A367B6Q3-F1
#
_cell.length_a   1.000
_cell.length_b   1.000
_cell.length_c   1.000
_cell.angle_alpha   90.00
_cell.angle_beta   90.00
_cell.angle_gamma   90.00
#
_symmetry.space_group_name_H-M   'P 1'
#
loop_
_entity.id
_entity.type
_entity.pdbx_description
1 polymer ?
#
loop_
_entity_poly.entity_id
_entity_poly.type
_entity_poly.pdbx_seq_one_letter_code
_entity_poly.pdbx_strand_id
1 'polypeptide(L)'
;MAATPTPAAGPATVAPAAGPARASTAARPKEALVAQGGQYWGVYLASSAAADDAAVGSAYRRLQGMGYLGSTGGLCDDGDLASIGINQGDGVTSVYFGSRAEALQFIDLWKAPYRGYAQVRTYCAD
;
A
#
# COMPACT_ATOMS: atom_id res chain seq x y z
N MET A 1 37.52 -9.53 64.16
CA MET A 1 36.60 -8.64 63.40
C MET A 1 37.47 -7.80 62.48
N ALA A 2 37.43 -8.02 61.17
CA ALA A 2 38.15 -7.21 60.19
C ALA A 2 37.30 -7.14 58.91
N ALA A 3 36.86 -5.95 58.54
CA ALA A 3 36.02 -5.68 57.38
C ALA A 3 36.89 -5.28 56.19
N THR A 4 36.78 -6.00 55.08
CA THR A 4 37.47 -5.72 53.81
C THR A 4 36.70 -4.64 53.04
N PRO A 5 37.34 -3.59 52.51
CA PRO A 5 36.65 -2.57 51.73
C PRO A 5 36.32 -3.08 50.31
N THR A 6 35.07 -2.91 49.92
CA THR A 6 34.53 -3.15 48.58
C THR A 6 35.13 -2.17 47.55
N PRO A 7 35.55 -2.58 46.34
CA PRO A 7 35.90 -1.65 45.28
C PRO A 7 34.65 -0.99 44.70
N ALA A 8 34.65 0.35 44.65
CA ALA A 8 33.61 1.14 44.02
C ALA A 8 33.68 1.00 42.49
N ALA A 9 32.62 0.47 41.88
CA ALA A 9 32.45 0.44 40.44
C ALA A 9 32.35 1.87 39.89
N GLY A 10 33.25 2.22 38.95
CA GLY A 10 33.22 3.50 38.25
C GLY A 10 31.93 3.69 37.44
N PRO A 11 31.58 4.94 37.09
CA PRO A 11 30.33 5.25 36.41
C PRO A 11 30.32 4.59 35.03
N ALA A 12 29.31 3.76 34.79
CA ALA A 12 29.03 3.20 33.47
C ALA A 12 28.81 4.35 32.48
N THR A 13 29.67 4.45 31.46
CA THR A 13 29.41 5.27 30.28
C THR A 13 28.16 4.71 29.60
N VAL A 14 27.01 5.34 29.84
CA VAL A 14 25.77 5.05 29.12
C VAL A 14 25.99 5.53 27.69
N ALA A 15 26.21 4.58 26.78
CA ALA A 15 26.10 4.85 25.34
C ALA A 15 24.71 5.45 25.09
N PRO A 16 24.57 6.53 24.32
CA PRO A 16 23.26 7.10 24.04
C PRO A 16 22.38 6.00 23.44
N ALA A 17 21.29 5.69 24.15
CA ALA A 17 20.25 4.82 23.64
C ALA A 17 19.89 5.33 22.25
N ALA A 18 19.94 4.46 21.25
CA ALA A 18 19.40 4.73 19.94
C ALA A 18 17.95 5.17 20.16
N GLY A 19 17.71 6.48 20.14
CA GLY A 19 16.37 7.04 20.11
C GLY A 19 15.64 6.40 18.92
N PRO A 20 14.31 6.27 18.97
CA PRO A 20 13.56 5.72 17.85
C PRO A 20 14.04 6.45 16.59
N ALA A 21 14.63 5.67 15.67
CA ALA A 21 15.12 6.20 14.42
C ALA A 21 13.99 7.04 13.85
N ARG A 22 14.22 8.34 13.69
CA ARG A 22 13.27 9.23 13.01
C ARG A 22 12.99 8.56 11.66
N ALA A 23 11.80 7.96 11.53
CA ALA A 23 11.28 7.52 10.26
C ALA A 23 11.02 8.79 9.46
N SER A 24 12.07 9.29 8.81
CA SER A 24 12.07 10.51 8.03
C SER A 24 12.70 10.22 6.69
N THR A 25 12.04 9.31 5.99
CA THR A 25 11.82 9.42 4.56
C THR A 25 10.34 9.13 4.44
N ALA A 26 9.56 9.99 3.78
CA ALA A 26 8.20 9.63 3.41
C ALA A 26 8.33 8.39 2.51
N ALA A 27 8.26 7.22 3.13
CA ALA A 27 8.42 5.96 2.44
C ALA A 27 7.30 5.93 1.43
N ARG A 28 7.67 5.78 0.15
CA ARG A 28 6.69 5.58 -0.92
C ARG A 28 5.66 4.54 -0.44
N PRO A 29 4.34 4.77 -0.66
CA PRO A 29 3.34 3.84 -0.18
C PRO A 29 3.63 2.46 -0.73
N LYS A 30 3.69 1.48 0.16
CA LYS A 30 4.11 0.13 -0.19
C LYS A 30 2.92 -0.61 -0.75
N GLU A 31 3.04 -0.99 -2.01
CA GLU A 31 2.07 -1.89 -2.63
C GLU A 31 1.95 -3.19 -1.83
N ALA A 32 0.71 -3.59 -1.58
CA ALA A 32 0.41 -4.86 -0.95
C ALA A 32 0.33 -5.96 -2.00
N LEU A 33 1.04 -7.06 -1.73
CA LEU A 33 0.81 -8.30 -2.45
C LEU A 33 -0.52 -8.87 -1.97
N VAL A 34 -1.47 -8.96 -2.89
CA VAL A 34 -2.84 -9.39 -2.65
C VAL A 34 -2.86 -10.90 -2.42
N ALA A 35 -3.44 -11.33 -1.31
CA ALA A 35 -3.66 -12.73 -0.98
C ALA A 35 -5.16 -13.01 -0.95
N GLN A 36 -5.53 -14.24 -1.32
CA GLN A 36 -6.92 -14.68 -1.27
C GLN A 36 -7.50 -14.54 0.15
N GLY A 37 -8.68 -13.93 0.25
CA GLY A 37 -9.39 -13.64 1.49
C GLY A 37 -8.87 -12.43 2.27
N GLY A 38 -7.79 -11.80 1.82
CA GLY A 38 -7.22 -10.61 2.45
C GLY A 38 -8.07 -9.36 2.22
N GLN A 39 -8.00 -8.42 3.16
CA GLN A 39 -8.63 -7.10 3.04
C GLN A 39 -7.58 -6.06 2.69
N TYR A 40 -7.85 -5.30 1.64
CA TYR A 40 -6.92 -4.32 1.09
C TYR A 40 -7.66 -3.04 0.71
N TRP A 41 -6.91 -1.95 0.59
CA TRP A 41 -7.40 -0.71 0.01
C TRP A 41 -7.01 -0.66 -1.46
N GLY A 42 -7.97 -0.90 -2.34
CA GLY A 42 -7.79 -0.80 -3.79
C GLY A 42 -7.97 0.65 -4.25
N VAL A 43 -6.99 1.17 -4.99
CA VAL A 43 -7.11 2.44 -5.72
C VAL A 43 -7.31 2.11 -7.20
N TYR A 44 -8.44 2.54 -7.74
CA TYR A 44 -8.85 2.24 -9.11
C TYR A 44 -8.56 3.44 -10.00
N LEU A 45 -7.60 3.29 -10.90
CA LEU A 45 -7.07 4.38 -11.73
C LEU A 45 -7.90 4.55 -12.99
N ALA A 46 -8.29 3.43 -13.59
CA ALA A 46 -9.12 3.38 -14.78
C ALA A 46 -10.09 2.20 -14.71
N SER A 47 -11.26 2.37 -15.31
CA SER A 47 -12.24 1.31 -15.55
C SER A 47 -12.87 1.53 -16.92
N SER A 48 -13.15 0.43 -17.62
CA SER A 48 -13.93 0.39 -18.87
C SER A 48 -14.73 -0.91 -18.95
N ALA A 49 -15.88 -0.85 -19.61
CA ALA A 49 -16.69 -2.04 -19.89
C ALA A 49 -16.00 -3.02 -20.85
N ALA A 50 -14.99 -2.55 -21.60
CA ALA A 50 -14.12 -3.40 -22.41
C ALA A 50 -12.79 -3.64 -21.68
N ALA A 51 -12.42 -4.89 -21.47
CA ALA A 51 -11.17 -5.26 -20.81
C ALA A 51 -9.92 -4.74 -21.56
N ASP A 52 -9.99 -4.68 -22.90
CA ASP A 52 -8.92 -4.22 -23.79
C ASP A 52 -8.95 -2.70 -24.07
N ASP A 53 -9.63 -1.92 -23.23
CA ASP A 53 -9.68 -0.47 -23.41
C ASP A 53 -8.29 0.18 -23.27
N ALA A 54 -7.96 1.06 -24.21
CA ALA A 54 -6.68 1.76 -24.24
C ALA A 54 -6.43 2.60 -22.97
N ALA A 55 -7.47 3.06 -22.27
CA ALA A 55 -7.35 3.79 -21.02
C ALA A 55 -6.87 2.89 -19.86
N VAL A 56 -7.37 1.65 -19.78
CA VAL A 56 -6.94 0.65 -18.79
C VAL A 56 -5.45 0.33 -18.99
N GLY A 57 -5.06 -0.01 -20.23
CA GLY A 57 -3.67 -0.30 -20.58
C GLY A 57 -2.73 0.90 -20.41
N SER A 58 -3.19 2.13 -20.67
CA SER A 58 -2.36 3.33 -20.48
C SER A 58 -2.16 3.68 -19.01
N ALA A 59 -3.20 3.52 -18.18
CA ALA A 59 -3.08 3.68 -16.73
C ALA A 59 -2.11 2.64 -16.15
N TYR A 60 -2.16 1.39 -16.62
CA TYR A 60 -1.27 0.34 -16.16
C TYR A 60 0.20 0.61 -16.52
N ARG A 61 0.48 0.99 -17.77
CA ARG A 61 1.86 1.35 -18.17
C ARG A 61 2.41 2.52 -17.37
N ARG A 62 1.56 3.52 -17.04
CA ARG A 62 1.97 4.64 -16.17
C ARG A 62 2.24 4.18 -14.74
N LEU A 63 1.41 3.29 -14.20
CA LEU A 63 1.58 2.69 -12.88
C LEU A 63 2.91 1.92 -12.79
N GLN A 64 3.21 1.10 -13.80
CA GLN A 64 4.49 0.40 -13.93
C GLN A 64 5.68 1.34 -14.11
N GLY A 65 5.52 2.43 -14.87
CA GLY A 65 6.54 3.47 -15.00
C GLY A 65 6.84 4.19 -13.68
N MET A 66 5.89 4.18 -12.75
CA MET A 66 6.12 4.60 -11.38
C MET A 66 6.81 3.51 -10.56
N GLY A 67 6.89 2.25 -10.98
CA GLY A 67 7.52 1.16 -10.24
C GLY A 67 6.57 0.44 -9.26
N TYR A 68 5.27 0.52 -9.52
CA TYR A 68 4.26 -0.34 -8.90
C TYR A 68 3.97 -1.50 -9.86
N LEU A 69 3.68 -2.68 -9.32
CA LEU A 69 3.27 -3.83 -10.12
C LEU A 69 1.90 -3.57 -10.73
N GLY A 70 0.94 -3.17 -9.88
CA GLY A 70 -0.44 -2.98 -10.25
C GLY A 70 -1.11 -4.26 -10.69
N SER A 71 -2.44 -4.21 -10.78
CA SER A 71 -3.23 -5.28 -11.36
C SER A 71 -4.08 -4.72 -12.50
N THR A 72 -4.26 -5.53 -13.54
CA THR A 72 -5.19 -5.25 -14.64
C THR A 72 -6.01 -6.47 -14.96
N GLY A 73 -7.30 -6.29 -15.17
CA GLY A 73 -8.19 -7.35 -15.61
C GLY A 73 -9.57 -7.24 -15.00
N GLY A 74 -10.26 -8.37 -14.94
CA GLY A 74 -11.55 -8.47 -14.28
C GLY A 74 -11.43 -8.42 -12.76
N LEU A 75 -12.44 -7.83 -12.12
CA LEU A 75 -12.50 -7.69 -10.67
C LEU A 75 -12.83 -9.03 -10.01
N CYS A 76 -11.94 -9.45 -9.11
CA CYS A 76 -12.20 -10.52 -8.14
C CYS A 76 -12.40 -9.97 -6.72
N ASP A 77 -12.82 -8.72 -6.64
CA ASP A 77 -12.89 -7.95 -5.41
C ASP A 77 -14.34 -7.84 -4.96
N ASP A 78 -14.60 -8.21 -3.71
CA ASP A 78 -15.89 -7.93 -3.04
C ASP A 78 -15.70 -6.69 -2.18
N GLY A 79 -16.47 -5.68 -2.49
CA GLY A 79 -16.46 -4.38 -1.83
C GLY A 79 -17.41 -3.44 -2.55
N ASP A 80 -17.56 -2.23 -2.00
CA ASP A 80 -18.48 -1.25 -2.55
C ASP A 80 -17.88 -0.51 -3.76
N LEU A 81 -17.64 -1.26 -4.83
CA LEU A 81 -17.10 -0.74 -6.10
C LEU A 81 -18.18 -0.06 -6.94
N ALA A 82 -19.44 -0.46 -6.76
CA ALA A 82 -20.58 0.20 -7.39
C ALA A 82 -20.69 1.67 -6.98
N SER A 83 -20.40 2.03 -5.72
CA SER A 83 -20.39 3.44 -5.27
C SER A 83 -19.34 4.30 -5.96
N ILE A 84 -18.29 3.70 -6.54
CA ILE A 84 -17.28 4.40 -7.35
C ILE A 84 -17.45 4.15 -8.85
N GLY A 85 -18.61 3.62 -9.27
CA GLY A 85 -18.99 3.45 -10.67
C GLY A 85 -18.25 2.33 -11.40
N ILE A 86 -17.81 1.30 -10.66
CA ILE A 86 -17.11 0.15 -11.22
C ILE A 86 -18.02 -1.08 -11.07
N ASN A 87 -18.30 -1.76 -12.18
CA ASN A 87 -19.15 -2.95 -12.20
C ASN A 87 -18.33 -4.23 -12.24
N GLN A 88 -18.91 -5.33 -11.75
CA GLN A 88 -18.32 -6.65 -11.97
C GLN A 88 -18.28 -6.95 -13.48
N GLY A 89 -17.11 -7.38 -13.97
CA GLY A 89 -16.86 -7.64 -15.39
C GLY A 89 -16.19 -6.48 -16.15
N ASP A 90 -16.12 -5.28 -15.56
CA ASP A 90 -15.34 -4.19 -16.15
C ASP A 90 -13.84 -4.53 -16.11
N GLY A 91 -13.11 -4.11 -17.15
CA GLY A 91 -11.66 -4.07 -17.13
C GLY A 91 -11.20 -2.92 -16.27
N VAL A 92 -10.39 -3.20 -15.26
CA VAL A 92 -9.87 -2.18 -14.35
C VAL A 92 -8.35 -2.20 -14.30
N THR A 93 -7.78 -1.03 -13.97
CA THR A 93 -6.41 -0.92 -13.49
C THR A 93 -6.45 -0.50 -12.03
N SER A 94 -5.97 -1.36 -11.15
CA SER A 94 -5.96 -1.16 -9.71
C SER A 94 -4.57 -1.31 -9.11
N VAL A 95 -4.38 -0.76 -7.92
CA VAL A 95 -3.23 -1.01 -7.05
C VAL A 95 -3.74 -1.16 -5.62
N TYR A 96 -3.19 -2.11 -4.89
CA TYR A 96 -3.66 -2.47 -3.55
C TYR A 96 -2.67 -2.03 -2.48
N PHE A 97 -3.21 -1.60 -1.34
CA PHE A 97 -2.43 -1.19 -0.17
C PHE A 97 -2.94 -1.86 1.10
N GLY A 98 -2.05 -2.10 2.05
CA GLY A 98 -2.40 -2.68 3.34
C GLY A 98 -3.15 -1.71 4.25
N SER A 99 -3.01 -0.40 4.02
CA SER A 99 -3.65 0.64 4.81
C SER A 99 -4.29 1.74 3.97
N ARG A 100 -5.32 2.38 4.52
CA ARG A 100 -5.96 3.57 3.93
C ARG A 100 -4.97 4.71 3.76
N ALA A 101 -4.04 4.88 4.71
CA ALA A 101 -3.05 5.94 4.67
C ALA A 101 -2.11 5.80 3.46
N GLU A 102 -1.67 4.58 3.16
CA GLU A 102 -0.85 4.29 1.98
C GLU A 102 -1.63 4.51 0.67
N ALA A 103 -2.90 4.10 0.62
CA ALA A 103 -3.75 4.36 -0.53
C ALA A 103 -3.92 5.87 -0.79
N LEU A 104 -4.12 6.67 0.26
CA LEU A 104 -4.23 8.13 0.15
C LEU A 104 -2.90 8.77 -0.27
N GLN A 105 -1.77 8.30 0.27
CA GLN A 105 -0.44 8.74 -0.18
C GLN A 105 -0.22 8.42 -1.66
N PHE A 106 -0.68 7.26 -2.13
CA PHE A 106 -0.57 6.90 -3.53
C PHE A 106 -1.42 7.82 -4.41
N ILE A 107 -2.65 8.14 -4.00
CA ILE A 107 -3.53 9.07 -4.71
C ILE A 107 -2.88 10.44 -4.86
N ASP A 108 -2.23 10.95 -3.80
CA ASP A 108 -1.47 12.20 -3.83
C ASP A 108 -0.30 12.15 -4.84
N LEU A 109 0.38 11.01 -4.95
CA LEU A 109 1.45 10.78 -5.92
C LEU A 109 0.96 10.63 -7.36
N TRP A 110 -0.22 10.04 -7.58
CA TRP A 110 -0.75 9.73 -8.92
C TRP A 110 -0.97 10.99 -9.76
N LYS A 111 -1.47 12.07 -9.13
CA LYS A 111 -1.73 13.40 -9.72
C LYS A 111 -2.45 13.36 -11.06
N ALA A 112 -3.27 12.33 -11.28
CA ALA A 112 -4.05 12.12 -12.48
C ALA A 112 -5.48 11.71 -12.08
N PRO A 113 -6.45 11.79 -13.00
CA PRO A 113 -7.78 11.29 -12.73
C PRO A 113 -7.72 9.83 -12.30
N TYR A 114 -8.51 9.48 -11.30
CA TYR A 114 -8.74 8.12 -10.86
C TYR A 114 -10.25 7.96 -10.63
N ARG A 115 -10.76 6.72 -10.66
CA ARG A 115 -12.19 6.44 -10.50
C ARG A 115 -12.62 6.56 -9.05
N GLY A 116 -11.82 6.00 -8.16
CA GLY A 116 -12.09 5.99 -6.73
C GLY A 116 -11.12 5.09 -5.99
N TYR A 117 -11.30 5.02 -4.68
CA TYR A 117 -10.62 4.05 -3.84
C TYR A 117 -11.64 3.46 -2.86
N ALA A 118 -11.49 2.17 -2.57
CA ALA A 118 -12.38 1.45 -1.68
C ALA A 118 -11.62 0.36 -0.93
N GLN A 119 -12.13 -0.01 0.24
CA GLN A 119 -11.70 -1.22 0.90
C GLN A 119 -12.36 -2.41 0.21
N VAL A 120 -11.58 -3.41 -0.17
CA VAL A 120 -12.05 -4.61 -0.83
C VAL A 120 -11.47 -5.85 -0.16
N ARG A 121 -12.20 -6.94 -0.27
CA ARG A 121 -11.70 -8.28 0.00
C ARG A 121 -11.39 -8.96 -1.32
N THR A 122 -10.17 -9.45 -1.49
CA THR A 122 -9.71 -10.06 -2.75
C THR A 122 -9.91 -11.58 -2.69
N TYR A 123 -10.59 -12.18 -3.66
CA TYR A 123 -10.86 -13.65 -3.65
C TYR A 123 -10.11 -14.41 -4.72
N CYS A 124 -9.52 -13.71 -5.69
CA CYS A 124 -8.49 -14.29 -6.52
C CYS A 124 -7.16 -14.19 -5.77
N ALA A 125 -6.40 -15.28 -5.81
CA ALA A 125 -4.96 -15.20 -5.60
C ALA A 125 -4.38 -14.65 -6.92
N ASP A 126 -3.50 -13.65 -6.83
CA ASP A 126 -2.65 -13.26 -7.95
C ASP A 126 -1.77 -14.43 -8.40
#